data_AF-A0A842QEI2-F1
#
_entry.id   AF-A0A842QEI2-F1
#
_cell.length_a   1.000
_cell.length_b   1.000
_cell.length_c   1.000
_cell.angle_alpha   90.00
_cell.angle_beta   90.00
_cell.angle_gamma   90.00
#
_symmetry.space_group_name_H-M   'P 1'
#
loop_
_entity.id
_entity.type
_entity.pdbx_description
1 polymer ?
#
loop_
_entity_poly.entity_id
_entity_poly.type
_entity_poly.pdbx_seq_one_letter_code
_entity_poly.pdbx_strand_id
1 'polypeptide(L)'
;MRIVSSNKFRTIDSLRKRVANVRYYEPLWRYYRLVQYVPAALGIYGLGLVDIPPDIVFGKLVTGESEESLKECILRNWRRQIRKGGTTINFEIERHIRNPDILQHTEQILKIREKEMERVVVYTGGKNVNLKALWLTAWGYKVLSALDFSTSCSRKEFDLVETALNEVELSVKTNNDTQASDAWDKFLQPEEYPVNMSKGLANCIWNVVERQTDRSL
;
A
#
# COMPACT_ATOMS: atom_id res chain seq x y z
N MET A 1 4.44 6.69 2.02
CA MET A 1 3.75 7.42 0.92
C MET A 1 2.94 8.54 1.54
N ARG A 2 3.51 9.75 1.66
CA ARG A 2 2.70 10.92 1.96
C ARG A 2 1.71 11.09 0.81
N ILE A 3 0.48 10.57 0.94
CA ILE A 3 -0.69 10.99 0.14
C ILE A 3 -1.04 12.42 0.58
N VAL A 4 -0.05 13.31 0.54
CA VAL A 4 -0.17 14.71 0.87
C VAL A 4 -0.88 15.34 -0.29
N SER A 5 -2.15 15.69 -0.04
CA SER A 5 -2.81 16.96 -0.34
C SER A 5 -2.38 17.73 -1.59
N SER A 6 -2.02 17.04 -2.67
CA SER A 6 -2.10 17.67 -3.98
C SER A 6 -3.59 18.02 -4.15
N ASN A 7 -3.92 19.30 -3.99
CA ASN A 7 -5.28 19.84 -4.13
C ASN A 7 -5.94 19.45 -5.46
N LYS A 8 -5.16 18.91 -6.40
CA LYS A 8 -5.54 18.51 -7.75
C LYS A 8 -6.49 17.31 -7.82
N PHE A 9 -6.69 16.53 -6.76
CA PHE A 9 -7.51 15.30 -6.80
C PHE A 9 -8.58 15.23 -5.70
N ARG A 10 -9.09 16.38 -5.24
CA ARG A 10 -10.08 16.42 -4.14
C ARG A 10 -11.50 16.02 -4.55
N THR A 11 -11.83 16.04 -5.84
CA THR A 11 -13.20 15.77 -6.33
C THR A 11 -13.21 14.74 -7.45
N ILE A 12 -14.32 14.03 -7.63
CA ILE A 12 -14.48 13.10 -8.74
C ILE A 12 -14.34 13.81 -10.08
N ASP A 13 -14.87 15.01 -10.24
CA ASP A 13 -14.73 15.77 -11.49
C ASP A 13 -13.28 16.10 -11.84
N SER A 14 -12.45 16.39 -10.84
CA SER A 14 -11.01 16.59 -11.06
C SER A 14 -10.32 15.32 -11.54
N LEU A 15 -10.72 14.16 -10.98
CA LEU A 15 -10.21 12.85 -11.40
C LEU A 15 -10.70 12.48 -12.80
N ARG A 16 -11.96 12.72 -13.15
CA ARG A 16 -12.51 12.51 -14.49
C ARG A 16 -11.72 13.29 -15.55
N LYS A 17 -11.50 14.59 -15.31
CA LYS A 17 -10.67 15.44 -16.18
C LYS A 17 -9.26 14.89 -16.32
N ARG A 18 -8.68 14.34 -15.26
CA ARG A 18 -7.33 13.77 -15.33
C ARG A 18 -7.30 12.45 -16.12
N VAL A 19 -8.27 11.57 -15.89
CA VAL A 19 -8.40 10.29 -16.59
C VAL A 19 -8.53 10.50 -18.10
N ALA A 20 -9.27 11.53 -18.53
CA ALA A 20 -9.37 11.91 -19.94
C ALA A 20 -8.01 12.29 -20.58
N ASN A 21 -7.00 12.62 -19.78
CA ASN A 21 -5.66 12.97 -20.24
C ASN A 21 -4.64 11.82 -20.11
N VAL A 22 -5.02 10.65 -19.58
CA VAL A 22 -4.14 9.49 -19.47
C VAL A 22 -4.04 8.81 -20.83
N ARG A 23 -2.83 8.64 -21.34
CA ARG A 23 -2.61 8.00 -22.65
C ARG A 23 -2.63 6.48 -22.51
N TYR A 24 -3.20 5.78 -23.51
CA TYR A 24 -3.30 4.32 -23.54
C TYR A 24 -1.98 3.58 -23.28
N TYR A 25 -0.85 4.14 -23.74
CA TYR A 25 0.50 3.56 -23.58
C TYR A 25 1.20 3.91 -22.26
N GLU A 26 0.51 4.54 -21.31
CA GLU A 26 1.13 4.79 -20.01
C GLU A 26 1.39 3.49 -19.24
N PRO A 27 2.43 3.45 -18.39
CA PRO A 27 2.68 2.28 -17.54
C PRO A 27 1.51 2.00 -16.60
N LEU A 28 1.16 0.72 -16.42
CA LEU A 28 0.01 0.26 -15.62
C LEU A 28 0.01 0.84 -14.18
N TRP A 29 1.18 1.01 -13.57
CA TRP A 29 1.28 1.56 -12.22
C TRP A 29 0.70 2.98 -12.09
N ARG A 30 0.72 3.79 -13.15
CA ARG A 30 0.12 5.14 -13.13
C ARG A 30 -1.39 5.08 -13.00
N TYR A 31 -2.01 4.09 -13.62
CA TYR A 31 -3.44 3.84 -13.51
C TYR A 31 -3.81 3.42 -12.08
N TYR A 32 -3.09 2.45 -11.52
CA TYR A 32 -3.26 2.05 -10.12
C TYR A 32 -3.11 3.25 -9.17
N ARG A 33 -2.08 4.08 -9.38
CA ARG A 33 -1.87 5.29 -8.59
C ARG A 33 -3.06 6.26 -8.66
N LEU A 34 -3.64 6.48 -9.85
CA LEU A 34 -4.81 7.33 -10.02
C LEU A 34 -6.04 6.76 -9.31
N VAL A 35 -6.26 5.44 -9.42
CA VAL A 35 -7.33 4.74 -8.70
C VAL A 35 -7.24 4.94 -7.20
N GLN A 36 -6.04 4.94 -6.61
CA GLN A 36 -5.89 5.13 -5.16
C GLN A 36 -6.31 6.53 -4.66
N TYR A 37 -6.53 7.51 -5.54
CA TYR A 37 -7.10 8.82 -5.16
C TYR A 37 -8.65 8.83 -5.13
N VAL A 38 -9.31 7.86 -5.77
CA VAL A 38 -10.78 7.80 -5.87
C VAL A 38 -11.45 7.67 -4.49
N PRO A 39 -10.99 6.81 -3.56
CA PRO A 39 -11.61 6.73 -2.23
C PRO A 39 -11.61 8.06 -1.49
N ALA A 40 -10.52 8.82 -1.56
CA ALA A 40 -10.43 10.12 -0.92
C ALA A 40 -11.40 11.14 -1.53
N ALA A 41 -11.53 11.17 -2.86
CA ALA A 41 -12.47 12.04 -3.57
C ALA A 41 -13.95 11.70 -3.29
N LEU A 42 -14.25 10.47 -2.87
CA LEU A 42 -15.59 10.00 -2.48
C LEU A 42 -15.88 10.13 -0.98
N GLY A 43 -14.97 10.73 -0.21
CA GLY A 43 -15.13 10.87 1.24
C GLY A 43 -14.97 9.57 2.02
N ILE A 44 -14.47 8.50 1.41
CA ILE A 44 -14.13 7.21 2.04
C ILE A 44 -12.62 7.06 2.17
N TYR A 45 -11.96 8.13 2.63
CA TYR A 45 -10.52 8.14 2.90
C TYR A 45 -10.17 7.15 4.03
N GLY A 46 -8.94 6.63 4.03
CA GLY A 46 -8.49 5.68 5.04
C GLY A 46 -8.87 4.22 4.78
N LEU A 47 -9.46 3.88 3.63
CA LEU A 47 -9.66 2.49 3.20
C LEU A 47 -8.35 1.74 2.88
N GLY A 48 -7.22 2.42 2.94
CA GLY A 48 -5.92 1.89 2.54
C GLY A 48 -5.83 1.69 1.04
N LEU A 49 -4.90 0.82 0.63
CA LEU A 49 -4.74 0.44 -0.76
C LEU A 49 -5.87 -0.50 -1.18
N VAL A 50 -6.60 -0.11 -2.22
CA VAL A 50 -7.68 -0.90 -2.80
C VAL A 50 -7.15 -1.62 -4.04
N ASP A 51 -7.10 -2.94 -3.97
CA ASP A 51 -6.68 -3.82 -5.06
C ASP A 51 -7.85 -4.07 -6.02
N ILE A 52 -8.07 -3.08 -6.88
CA ILE A 52 -9.09 -3.10 -7.91
C ILE A 52 -8.42 -2.93 -9.29
N PRO A 53 -8.76 -3.77 -10.28
CA PRO A 53 -8.33 -3.56 -11.66
C PRO A 53 -8.65 -2.13 -12.12
N PRO A 54 -7.66 -1.36 -12.63
CA PRO A 54 -7.87 0.05 -12.91
C PRO A 54 -8.91 0.33 -13.99
N ASP A 55 -9.05 -0.57 -14.96
CA ASP A 55 -10.06 -0.52 -16.03
C ASP A 55 -11.49 -0.45 -15.49
N ILE A 56 -11.79 -1.15 -14.39
CA ILE A 56 -13.12 -1.10 -13.74
C ILE A 56 -13.42 0.31 -13.24
N VAL A 57 -12.46 0.96 -12.60
CA VAL A 57 -12.63 2.31 -12.03
C VAL A 57 -12.59 3.36 -13.13
N PHE A 58 -11.67 3.21 -14.08
CA PHE A 58 -11.52 4.13 -15.21
C PHE A 58 -12.76 4.12 -16.10
N GLY A 59 -13.33 2.95 -16.40
CA GLY A 59 -14.57 2.83 -17.15
C GLY A 59 -15.68 3.67 -16.52
N LYS A 60 -15.86 3.57 -15.20
CA LYS A 60 -16.85 4.36 -14.45
C LYS A 60 -16.57 5.85 -14.43
N LEU A 61 -15.30 6.25 -14.32
CA LEU A 61 -14.91 7.65 -14.37
C LEU A 61 -15.17 8.25 -15.77
N VAL A 62 -14.86 7.51 -16.84
CA VAL A 62 -15.04 7.94 -18.24
C VAL A 62 -16.52 8.01 -18.63
N THR A 63 -17.33 7.03 -18.21
CA THR A 63 -18.78 7.01 -18.52
C THR A 63 -19.58 8.01 -17.70
N GLY A 64 -18.96 8.68 -16.72
CA GLY A 64 -19.64 9.67 -15.89
C GLY A 64 -20.62 9.05 -14.89
N GLU A 65 -20.41 7.80 -14.47
CA GLU A 65 -21.25 7.16 -13.45
C GLU A 65 -21.32 7.98 -12.16
N SER A 66 -22.45 7.90 -11.46
CA SER A 66 -22.67 8.66 -10.22
C SER A 66 -21.61 8.35 -9.16
N GLU A 67 -21.36 9.31 -8.27
CA GLU A 67 -20.42 9.13 -7.16
C GLU A 67 -20.83 7.96 -6.26
N GLU A 68 -22.13 7.77 -6.03
CA GLU A 68 -22.64 6.66 -5.23
C GLU A 68 -22.37 5.30 -5.88
N SER A 69 -22.56 5.17 -7.20
CA SER A 69 -22.22 3.93 -7.93
C SER A 69 -20.71 3.63 -7.87
N LEU A 70 -19.88 4.66 -8.02
CA LEU A 70 -18.44 4.52 -7.92
C LEU A 70 -18.01 4.13 -6.49
N LYS A 71 -18.62 4.73 -5.48
CA LYS A 71 -18.40 4.44 -4.07
C LYS A 71 -18.75 2.99 -3.74
N GLU A 72 -19.92 2.51 -4.14
CA GLU A 72 -20.29 1.11 -3.91
C GLU A 72 -19.37 0.15 -4.70
N CYS A 73 -18.92 0.53 -5.89
CA CYS A 73 -17.92 -0.26 -6.63
C CYS A 73 -16.62 -0.43 -5.84
N ILE A 74 -16.10 0.65 -5.26
CA ILE A 74 -14.89 0.64 -4.43
C ILE A 74 -15.10 -0.18 -3.16
N LEU A 75 -16.18 0.08 -2.42
CA LEU A 75 -16.48 -0.63 -1.17
C LEU A 75 -16.66 -2.13 -1.40
N ARG A 76 -17.37 -2.53 -2.46
CA ARG A 76 -17.54 -3.94 -2.83
C ARG A 76 -16.21 -4.63 -3.12
N ASN A 77 -15.29 -3.98 -3.83
CA ASN A 77 -13.97 -4.54 -4.12
C ASN A 77 -13.09 -4.61 -2.87
N TRP A 78 -13.13 -3.57 -2.03
CA TRP A 78 -12.44 -3.58 -0.74
C TRP A 78 -12.96 -4.70 0.18
N ARG A 79 -14.28 -4.86 0.34
CA ARG A 79 -14.88 -5.97 1.11
C ARG A 79 -14.45 -7.33 0.58
N ARG A 80 -14.28 -7.48 -0.75
CA ARG A 80 -13.80 -8.71 -1.39
C ARG A 80 -12.31 -8.95 -1.10
N GLN A 81 -11.49 -7.91 -1.14
CA GLN A 81 -10.08 -7.95 -0.78
C GLN A 81 -9.89 -8.44 0.65
N ILE A 82 -10.57 -7.83 1.62
CA ILE A 82 -10.47 -8.23 3.03
C ILE A 82 -10.89 -9.69 3.24
N ARG A 83 -12.01 -10.11 2.63
CA ARG A 83 -12.48 -11.51 2.69
C ARG A 83 -11.47 -12.53 2.16
N LYS A 84 -10.61 -12.13 1.21
CA LYS A 84 -9.56 -12.98 0.61
C LYS A 84 -8.22 -12.89 1.34
N GLY A 85 -8.16 -12.21 2.49
CA GLY A 85 -6.91 -11.95 3.19
C GLY A 85 -5.97 -11.02 2.41
N GLY A 86 -6.53 -10.12 1.61
CA GLY A 86 -5.79 -9.14 0.82
C GLY A 86 -5.12 -8.07 1.67
N THR A 87 -4.29 -7.25 1.04
CA THR A 87 -3.53 -6.18 1.71
C THR A 87 -4.37 -5.27 2.60
N THR A 88 -3.79 -4.87 3.73
CA THR A 88 -4.39 -3.86 4.63
C THR A 88 -3.49 -2.63 4.81
N ILE A 89 -2.51 -2.48 3.91
CA ILE A 89 -1.57 -1.36 3.90
C ILE A 89 -2.34 -0.05 3.83
N ASN A 90 -1.97 0.89 4.71
CA ASN A 90 -2.56 2.23 4.80
C ASN A 90 -4.05 2.26 5.18
N PHE A 91 -4.65 1.15 5.60
CA PHE A 91 -6.01 1.15 6.16
C PHE A 91 -5.98 1.72 7.58
N GLU A 92 -6.90 2.64 7.89
CA GLU A 92 -6.96 3.35 9.17
C GLU A 92 -8.26 2.97 9.90
N ILE A 93 -8.19 1.97 10.78
CA ILE A 93 -9.36 1.46 11.55
C ILE A 93 -10.05 2.61 12.29
N GLU A 94 -9.25 3.50 12.87
CA GLU A 94 -9.68 4.60 13.72
C GLU A 94 -10.56 5.61 12.98
N ARG A 95 -10.33 5.78 11.66
CA ARG A 95 -11.14 6.68 10.82
C ARG A 95 -12.52 6.12 10.50
N HIS A 96 -12.69 4.82 10.65
CA HIS A 96 -13.91 4.11 10.25
C HIS A 96 -14.72 3.59 11.43
N ILE A 97 -14.42 4.03 12.66
CA ILE A 97 -15.16 3.65 13.87
C ILE A 97 -16.66 3.98 13.77
N ARG A 98 -17.06 4.92 12.91
CA ARG A 98 -18.47 5.30 12.71
C ARG A 98 -19.13 4.61 11.52
N ASN A 99 -18.43 3.72 10.82
CA ASN A 99 -18.95 3.04 9.64
C ASN A 99 -19.18 1.55 9.96
N PRO A 100 -20.43 1.13 10.25
CA PRO A 100 -20.76 -0.25 10.63
C PRO A 100 -20.29 -1.29 9.61
N ASP A 101 -20.40 -0.96 8.31
CA ASP A 101 -20.01 -1.84 7.21
C ASP A 101 -18.51 -2.14 7.19
N ILE A 102 -17.69 -1.21 7.68
CA ILE A 102 -16.24 -1.37 7.77
C ILE A 102 -15.88 -2.00 9.11
N LEU A 103 -16.53 -1.58 10.19
CA LEU A 103 -16.29 -2.07 11.55
C LEU A 103 -16.44 -3.58 11.68
N GLN A 104 -17.44 -4.19 11.02
CA GLN A 104 -17.65 -5.64 11.04
C GLN A 104 -16.43 -6.45 10.52
N HIS A 105 -15.50 -5.81 9.80
CA HIS A 105 -14.29 -6.44 9.28
C HIS A 105 -13.04 -6.21 10.15
N THR A 106 -13.13 -5.45 11.25
CA THR A 106 -11.96 -5.05 12.06
C THR A 106 -11.16 -6.25 12.57
N GLU A 107 -11.84 -7.25 13.13
CA GLU A 107 -11.16 -8.45 13.63
C GLU A 107 -10.42 -9.20 12.52
N GLN A 108 -11.04 -9.31 11.34
CA GLN A 108 -10.40 -9.93 10.18
C GLN A 108 -9.18 -9.14 9.71
N ILE A 109 -9.25 -7.81 9.74
CA ILE A 109 -8.14 -6.93 9.36
C ILE A 109 -6.96 -7.08 10.33
N LEU A 110 -7.22 -7.13 11.63
CA LEU A 110 -6.16 -7.36 12.64
C LEU A 110 -5.47 -8.71 12.43
N LYS A 111 -6.27 -9.78 12.22
CA LYS A 111 -5.73 -11.12 11.90
C LYS A 111 -4.91 -11.16 10.61
N ILE A 112 -5.27 -10.37 9.60
CA ILE A 112 -4.46 -10.26 8.38
C ILE A 112 -3.10 -9.63 8.74
N ARG A 113 -3.10 -8.49 9.45
CA ARG A 113 -1.88 -7.76 9.81
C ARG A 113 -0.90 -8.54 10.66
N GLU A 114 -1.40 -9.30 11.62
CA GLU A 114 -0.58 -10.20 12.44
C GLU A 114 0.14 -11.23 11.55
N LYS A 115 -0.60 -11.90 10.66
CA LYS A 115 -0.04 -12.86 9.70
C LYS A 115 0.93 -12.24 8.71
N GLU A 116 0.69 -11.00 8.27
CA GLU A 116 1.64 -10.26 7.42
C GLU A 116 3.00 -10.19 8.15
N MET A 117 3.02 -9.77 9.42
CA MET A 117 4.24 -9.61 10.21
C MET A 117 4.96 -10.91 10.54
N GLU A 118 4.24 -12.00 10.84
CA GLU A 118 4.83 -13.32 11.11
C GLU A 118 5.70 -13.87 9.97
N ARG A 119 5.38 -13.46 8.74
CA ARG A 119 6.02 -13.87 7.49
C ARG A 119 7.16 -12.96 7.06
N VAL A 120 7.28 -11.76 7.64
CA VAL A 120 8.33 -10.81 7.25
C VAL A 120 9.70 -11.31 7.72
N VAL A 121 10.63 -11.35 6.78
CA VAL A 121 12.07 -11.49 7.03
C VAL A 121 12.78 -10.27 6.44
N VAL A 122 13.51 -9.55 7.28
CA VAL A 122 14.34 -8.41 6.89
C VAL A 122 15.79 -8.87 6.70
N TYR A 123 16.39 -8.52 5.58
CA TYR A 123 17.76 -8.93 5.27
C TYR A 123 18.74 -7.83 5.63
N THR A 124 19.74 -8.18 6.42
CA THR A 124 20.68 -7.24 7.07
C THR A 124 22.12 -7.39 6.56
N GLY A 125 22.33 -8.12 5.47
CA GLY A 125 23.65 -8.33 4.88
C GLY A 125 24.24 -7.06 4.23
N GLY A 126 25.50 -6.76 4.54
CA GLY A 126 26.23 -5.64 3.95
C GLY A 126 26.14 -4.34 4.76
N LYS A 127 26.25 -3.18 4.08
CA LYS A 127 26.16 -1.85 4.73
C LYS A 127 24.72 -1.37 4.94
N ASN A 128 23.78 -1.93 4.18
CA ASN A 128 22.39 -1.51 4.14
C ASN A 128 21.48 -2.69 4.49
N VAL A 129 20.41 -2.40 5.22
CA VAL A 129 19.32 -3.31 5.56
C VAL A 129 18.18 -3.11 4.57
N ASN A 130 17.66 -4.19 4.01
CA ASN A 130 16.55 -4.15 3.06
C ASN A 130 15.20 -4.22 3.78
N LEU A 131 14.44 -3.12 3.72
CA LEU A 131 13.14 -2.95 4.36
C LEU A 131 11.96 -3.19 3.42
N LYS A 132 12.16 -3.62 2.16
CA LYS A 132 11.08 -3.80 1.18
C LYS A 132 9.98 -4.73 1.71
N ALA A 133 10.34 -5.91 2.24
CA ALA A 133 9.36 -6.86 2.76
C ALA A 133 8.54 -6.28 3.92
N LEU A 134 9.21 -5.56 4.83
CA LEU A 134 8.56 -4.89 5.95
C LEU A 134 7.63 -3.76 5.46
N TRP A 135 8.04 -2.98 4.47
CA TRP A 135 7.22 -1.91 3.90
C TRP A 135 5.92 -2.40 3.26
N LEU A 136 5.87 -3.66 2.82
CA LEU A 136 4.65 -4.28 2.28
C LEU A 136 3.66 -4.75 3.35
N THR A 137 3.96 -4.64 4.64
CA THR A 137 2.97 -4.92 5.67
C THR A 137 2.31 -3.64 6.14
N ALA A 138 1.11 -3.75 6.70
CA ALA A 138 0.42 -2.57 7.22
C ALA A 138 1.19 -1.90 8.37
N TRP A 139 1.77 -2.70 9.27
CA TRP A 139 2.55 -2.20 10.40
C TRP A 139 3.91 -1.65 9.97
N GLY A 140 4.63 -2.37 9.12
CA GLY A 140 5.92 -1.92 8.63
C GLY A 140 5.80 -0.62 7.82
N TYR A 141 4.78 -0.50 6.95
CA TYR A 141 4.48 0.77 6.29
C TYR A 141 4.25 1.92 7.29
N LYS A 142 3.47 1.70 8.35
CA LYS A 142 3.14 2.72 9.36
C LYS A 142 4.39 3.19 10.12
N VAL A 143 5.17 2.24 10.64
CA VAL A 143 6.40 2.50 11.41
C VAL A 143 7.43 3.21 10.54
N LEU A 144 7.73 2.64 9.37
CA LEU A 144 8.76 3.19 8.49
C LEU A 144 8.34 4.58 7.93
N SER A 145 7.06 4.80 7.64
CA SER A 145 6.56 6.14 7.25
C SER A 145 6.67 7.16 8.38
N ALA A 146 6.49 6.74 9.64
CA ALA A 146 6.60 7.62 10.80
C ALA A 146 8.07 8.02 11.07
N LEU A 147 9.01 7.13 10.78
CA LEU A 147 10.46 7.35 10.89
C LEU A 147 11.08 8.02 9.66
N ASP A 148 10.28 8.33 8.64
CA ASP A 148 10.73 8.83 7.33
C ASP A 148 11.78 7.94 6.64
N PHE A 149 11.69 6.63 6.89
CA PHE A 149 12.53 5.64 6.25
C PHE A 149 11.93 5.16 4.93
N SER A 150 12.82 4.87 3.99
CA SER A 150 12.47 4.26 2.71
C SER A 150 12.55 2.73 2.78
N THR A 151 12.82 2.07 1.65
CA THR A 151 12.96 0.63 1.49
C THR A 151 14.34 0.09 1.84
N SER A 152 15.26 0.95 2.26
CA SER A 152 16.54 0.55 2.83
C SER A 152 17.01 1.56 3.87
N CYS A 153 17.85 1.11 4.80
CA CYS A 153 18.47 1.95 5.82
C CYS A 153 19.82 1.35 6.25
N SER A 154 20.61 2.10 7.01
CA SER A 154 21.80 1.57 7.68
C SER A 154 21.42 0.66 8.85
N ARG A 155 22.38 -0.14 9.34
CA ARG A 155 22.13 -1.01 10.51
C ARG A 155 21.69 -0.22 11.75
N LYS A 156 22.28 0.95 12.00
CA LYS A 156 21.92 1.81 13.15
C LYS A 156 20.49 2.34 13.05
N GLU A 157 20.06 2.72 11.85
CA GLU A 157 18.68 3.15 11.60
C GLU A 157 17.71 1.98 11.76
N PHE A 158 18.11 0.78 11.36
CA PHE A 158 17.31 -0.41 11.55
C PHE A 158 17.04 -0.72 13.04
N ASP A 159 18.01 -0.50 13.92
CA ASP A 159 17.80 -0.67 15.37
C ASP A 159 16.68 0.26 15.90
N LEU A 160 16.46 1.43 15.28
CA LEU A 160 15.31 2.30 15.59
C LEU A 160 13.98 1.70 15.11
N VAL A 161 13.98 1.03 13.96
CA VAL A 161 12.81 0.30 13.45
C VAL A 161 12.44 -0.86 14.37
N GLU A 162 13.42 -1.66 14.78
CA GLU A 162 13.21 -2.77 15.71
C GLU A 162 12.65 -2.26 17.04
N THR A 163 13.19 -1.16 17.56
CA THR A 163 12.68 -0.51 18.77
C THR A 163 11.20 -0.10 18.62
N ALA A 164 10.86 0.61 17.54
CA ALA A 164 9.49 1.07 17.29
C ALA A 164 8.49 -0.09 17.08
N LEU A 165 8.93 -1.22 16.51
CA LEU A 165 8.11 -2.42 16.39
C LEU A 165 7.91 -3.10 17.75
N ASN A 166 8.97 -3.19 18.57
CA ASN A 166 8.90 -3.79 19.90
C ASN A 166 7.97 -3.00 20.85
N GLU A 167 7.91 -1.67 20.71
CA GLU A 167 6.97 -0.81 21.48
C GLU A 167 5.49 -1.15 21.23
N VAL A 168 5.18 -1.78 20.11
CA VAL A 168 3.83 -2.28 19.77
C VAL A 168 3.74 -3.81 19.80
N GLU A 169 4.66 -4.45 20.54
CA GLU A 169 4.72 -5.91 20.74
C GLU A 169 4.90 -6.72 19.44
N LEU A 170 5.47 -6.09 18.40
CA LEU A 170 5.79 -6.75 17.14
C LEU A 170 7.29 -7.04 17.06
N SER A 171 7.64 -8.23 16.59
CA SER A 171 9.02 -8.59 16.26
C SER A 171 9.17 -8.86 14.77
N VAL A 172 10.36 -8.59 14.23
CA VAL A 172 10.70 -8.88 12.84
C VAL A 172 11.84 -9.87 12.78
N LYS A 173 11.71 -10.91 11.95
CA LYS A 173 12.79 -11.88 11.76
C LYS A 173 13.86 -11.24 10.90
N THR A 174 15.12 -11.47 11.24
CA THR A 174 16.26 -10.98 10.46
C THR A 174 17.06 -12.13 9.85
N ASN A 175 17.63 -11.91 8.67
CA ASN A 175 18.53 -12.85 8.01
C ASN A 175 19.79 -12.11 7.53
N ASN A 176 20.96 -12.60 7.93
CA ASN A 176 22.27 -12.02 7.61
C ASN A 176 22.83 -12.43 6.24
N ASP A 177 22.01 -13.06 5.39
CA ASP A 177 22.43 -13.47 4.05
C ASP A 177 22.80 -12.26 3.18
N THR A 178 24.08 -12.16 2.83
CA THR A 178 24.64 -11.11 1.98
C THR A 178 24.26 -11.28 0.50
N GLN A 179 23.91 -12.50 0.07
CA GLN A 179 23.50 -12.76 -1.32
C GLN A 179 22.04 -12.39 -1.58
N ALA A 180 21.22 -12.34 -0.53
CA ALA A 180 19.80 -12.03 -0.66
C ALA A 180 19.55 -10.59 -1.14
N SER A 181 20.43 -9.64 -0.77
CA SER A 181 20.43 -8.25 -1.27
C SER A 181 20.24 -8.17 -2.79
N ASP A 182 21.05 -8.94 -3.51
CA ASP A 182 21.08 -8.94 -4.98
C ASP A 182 20.03 -9.89 -5.58
N ALA A 183 19.50 -10.80 -4.76
CA ALA A 183 18.45 -11.74 -5.13
C ALA A 183 17.06 -11.08 -5.13
N TRP A 184 16.82 -10.05 -4.31
CA TRP A 184 15.50 -9.40 -4.17
C TRP A 184 14.91 -8.89 -5.49
N ASP A 185 15.73 -8.38 -6.42
CA ASP A 185 15.27 -7.91 -7.73
C ASP A 185 14.92 -9.07 -8.70
N LYS A 186 15.32 -10.30 -8.36
CA LYS A 186 15.01 -11.53 -9.10
C LYS A 186 13.91 -12.38 -8.45
N PHE A 187 13.65 -12.21 -7.15
CA PHE A 187 12.98 -13.24 -6.35
C PHE A 187 11.50 -13.06 -6.08
N LEU A 188 10.91 -11.86 -6.15
CA LEU A 188 9.50 -11.71 -5.78
C LEU A 188 8.55 -12.24 -6.88
N GLN A 189 8.43 -13.57 -6.93
CA GLN A 189 7.25 -14.23 -7.45
C GLN A 189 6.08 -13.86 -6.53
N PRO A 190 4.89 -13.57 -7.08
CA PRO A 190 3.72 -13.14 -6.32
C PRO A 190 3.37 -14.00 -5.09
N GLU A 191 3.77 -15.26 -5.10
CA GLU A 191 3.55 -16.25 -4.06
C GLU A 191 4.39 -16.03 -2.79
N GLU A 192 5.47 -15.23 -2.89
CA GLU A 192 6.38 -14.96 -1.77
C GLU A 192 6.10 -13.65 -1.03
N TYR A 193 5.11 -12.86 -1.49
CA TYR A 193 4.73 -11.64 -0.77
C TYR A 193 4.14 -12.00 0.60
N PRO A 194 4.48 -11.25 1.67
CA PRO A 194 3.84 -11.44 2.97
C PRO A 194 2.34 -11.12 2.93
N VAL A 195 1.87 -10.53 1.82
CA VAL A 195 0.53 -9.99 1.64
C VAL A 195 -0.06 -10.44 0.31
N ASN A 196 -1.32 -10.86 0.32
CA ASN A 196 -2.06 -11.17 -0.90
C ASN A 196 -2.42 -9.86 -1.64
N MET A 197 -1.73 -9.61 -2.75
CA MET A 197 -1.87 -8.38 -3.56
C MET A 197 -1.62 -8.68 -5.03
N SER A 198 -2.37 -8.04 -5.93
CA SER A 198 -2.09 -8.12 -7.36
C SER A 198 -0.72 -7.55 -7.71
N LYS A 199 -0.05 -8.17 -8.68
CA LYS A 199 1.24 -7.72 -9.22
C LYS A 199 1.18 -6.25 -9.69
N GLY A 200 0.04 -5.82 -10.24
CA GLY A 200 -0.16 -4.44 -10.69
C GLY A 200 -0.10 -3.42 -9.54
N LEU A 201 -0.75 -3.72 -8.42
CA LEU A 201 -0.72 -2.86 -7.23
C LEU A 201 0.66 -2.90 -6.56
N ALA A 202 1.30 -4.06 -6.46
CA ALA A 202 2.65 -4.18 -5.91
C ALA A 202 3.66 -3.33 -6.70
N ASN A 203 3.64 -3.45 -8.04
CA ASN A 203 4.45 -2.62 -8.93
C ASN A 203 4.18 -1.12 -8.75
N CYS A 204 2.93 -0.74 -8.46
CA CYS A 204 2.57 0.64 -8.17
C CYS A 204 3.23 1.16 -6.90
N ILE A 205 3.20 0.38 -5.82
CA ILE A 205 3.86 0.75 -4.56
C ILE A 205 5.35 0.97 -4.82
N TRP A 206 6.01 0.03 -5.51
CA TRP A 206 7.44 0.08 -5.83
C TRP A 206 7.84 1.29 -6.65
N ASN A 207 7.16 1.53 -7.77
CA ASN A 207 7.43 2.68 -8.60
C ASN A 207 7.20 4.02 -7.87
N VAL A 208 6.27 4.06 -6.92
CA VAL A 208 6.03 5.27 -6.12
C VAL A 208 7.13 5.49 -5.09
N VAL A 209 7.58 4.44 -4.42
CA VAL A 209 8.58 4.52 -3.36
C VAL A 209 9.98 4.84 -3.92
N GLU A 210 10.41 4.15 -4.98
CA GLU A 210 11.72 4.38 -5.61
C GLU A 210 11.85 5.81 -6.18
N ARG A 211 10.76 6.34 -6.73
CA ARG A 211 10.74 7.74 -7.22
C ARG A 211 10.73 8.78 -6.11
N GLN A 212 10.41 8.41 -4.87
CA GLN A 212 10.51 9.30 -3.72
C GLN A 212 11.95 9.38 -3.22
N THR A 213 12.71 8.27 -3.28
CA THR A 213 14.13 8.23 -2.91
C THR A 213 15.04 8.95 -3.90
N ASP A 214 14.73 8.91 -5.20
CA ASP A 214 15.55 9.60 -6.21
C ASP A 214 15.47 11.13 -6.12
N ARG A 215 14.51 11.68 -5.36
CA ARG A 215 14.35 13.13 -5.16
C ARG A 215 15.11 13.67 -3.95
N SER A 216 15.74 12.80 -3.16
CA SER A 216 16.55 13.14 -1.99
C SER A 216 18.06 13.03 -2.24
N LEU A 217 18.48 12.75 -3.48
CA LEU A 217 19.85 12.85 -3.99
C LEU A 217 19.96 14.05 -4.94
#